data_AF-A0A0A9XGP0-F1
#
_entry.id   AF-A0A0A9XGP0-F1
#
_cell.length_a   1.000
_cell.length_b   1.000
_cell.length_c   1.000
_cell.angle_alpha   90.00
_cell.angle_beta   90.00
_cell.angle_gamma   90.00
#
_symmetry.space_group_name_H-M   'P 1'
#
loop_
_entity.id
_entity.type
_entity.pdbx_description
1 polymer ?
#
loop_
_entity_poly.entity_id
_entity_poly.type
_entity_poly.pdbx_seq_one_letter_code
_entity_poly.pdbx_strand_id
1 'polypeptide(L)'
;MLNPDGVACGNSRVDGNGTDLNRAYRSPSHKRHPAIFALKSLLLQLIRMNRLALYVDFHAHANKRGTFLYGNTLPMHSLAESVLYAKLVSLHTPYFNFTSCNFSESNMYAVGKAGKGKDQSSRVVLYLETGFTDAYTL
;
A
#
# COMPACT_ATOMS: atom_id res chain seq x y z
N MET A 1 0.12 -1.50 -14.18
CA MET A 1 -0.63 -2.70 -13.73
C MET A 1 0.36 -3.70 -13.15
N LEU A 2 0.19 -4.13 -11.89
CA LEU A 2 1.15 -5.03 -11.20
C LEU A 2 0.86 -6.53 -11.34
N ASN A 3 -0.38 -6.90 -11.67
CA ASN A 3 -0.83 -8.30 -11.77
C ASN A 3 -1.49 -8.58 -13.14
N PRO A 4 -0.74 -8.44 -14.26
CA PRO A 4 -1.28 -8.68 -15.61
C PRO A 4 -1.81 -10.11 -15.81
N ASP A 5 -1.12 -11.09 -15.26
CA ASP A 5 -1.41 -12.51 -15.36
C ASP A 5 -2.67 -12.88 -14.57
N GLY A 6 -2.81 -12.40 -13.32
CA GLY A 6 -4.04 -12.57 -12.56
C GLY A 6 -5.25 -12.01 -13.29
N VAL A 7 -5.12 -10.82 -13.89
CA VAL A 7 -6.20 -10.20 -14.70
C VAL A 7 -6.55 -11.06 -15.92
N ALA A 8 -5.56 -11.54 -16.67
CA ALA A 8 -5.78 -12.40 -17.83
C ALA A 8 -6.51 -13.70 -17.47
N CYS A 9 -6.26 -14.24 -16.26
CA CYS A 9 -6.95 -15.42 -15.73
C CYS A 9 -8.30 -15.12 -15.06
N GLY A 10 -8.75 -13.86 -15.01
CA GLY A 10 -10.00 -13.47 -14.34
C GLY A 10 -9.92 -13.44 -12.81
N ASN A 11 -8.71 -13.45 -12.24
CA ASN A 11 -8.50 -13.36 -10.79
C ASN A 11 -8.67 -11.92 -10.30
N SER A 12 -9.40 -11.74 -9.20
CA SER A 12 -9.63 -10.43 -8.57
C SER A 12 -8.62 -10.07 -7.48
N ARG A 13 -7.84 -11.04 -6.99
CA ARG A 13 -6.98 -10.87 -5.80
C ARG A 13 -5.59 -11.48 -5.92
N VAL A 14 -5.46 -12.57 -6.67
CA VAL A 14 -4.24 -13.37 -6.75
C VAL A 14 -3.64 -13.33 -8.15
N ASP A 15 -2.34 -13.58 -8.24
CA ASP A 15 -1.65 -13.79 -9.51
C ASP A 15 -1.99 -15.14 -10.16
N GLY A 16 -1.35 -15.46 -11.29
CA GLY A 16 -1.53 -16.74 -11.98
C GLY A 16 -1.09 -17.96 -11.17
N ASN A 17 -0.32 -17.76 -10.10
CA ASN A 17 0.15 -18.79 -9.18
C ASN A 17 -0.69 -18.86 -7.89
N GLY A 18 -1.80 -18.12 -7.79
CA GLY A 18 -2.62 -18.09 -6.59
C GLY A 18 -2.05 -17.27 -5.43
N THR A 19 -1.08 -16.39 -5.69
CA THR A 19 -0.43 -15.55 -4.67
C THR A 19 -1.09 -14.18 -4.55
N ASP A 20 -1.47 -13.79 -3.32
CA ASP A 20 -1.79 -12.40 -2.99
C ASP A 20 -0.51 -11.56 -2.98
N LEU A 21 -0.26 -10.85 -4.08
CA LEU A 21 0.95 -10.03 -4.26
C LEU A 21 1.08 -8.92 -3.21
N ASN A 22 -0.04 -8.41 -2.67
CA ASN A 22 -0.02 -7.42 -1.60
C ASN A 22 0.28 -8.02 -0.22
N ARG A 23 0.67 -9.29 -0.15
CA ARG A 23 1.20 -9.96 1.04
C ARG A 23 2.60 -10.54 0.80
N ALA A 24 3.27 -10.09 -0.26
CA ALA A 24 4.59 -10.60 -0.66
C ALA A 24 5.71 -9.54 -0.57
N TYR A 25 5.44 -8.34 -0.06
CA TYR A 25 6.42 -7.24 -0.03
C TYR A 25 7.55 -7.46 0.97
N ARG A 26 7.35 -8.20 2.07
CA ARG A 26 8.40 -8.45 3.07
C ARG A 26 9.61 -9.17 2.47
N SER A 27 9.37 -10.28 1.75
CA SER A 27 10.43 -11.07 1.12
C SER A 27 10.02 -11.53 -0.29
N PRO A 28 9.95 -10.61 -1.28
CA PRO A 28 9.57 -10.99 -2.63
C PRO A 28 10.65 -11.84 -3.29
N SER A 29 10.23 -12.77 -4.16
CA SER A 29 11.13 -13.64 -4.92
C SER A 29 11.16 -13.15 -6.36
N HIS A 30 12.35 -13.01 -6.95
CA HIS A 30 12.49 -12.65 -8.37
C HIS A 30 11.86 -13.70 -9.31
N LYS A 31 11.72 -14.96 -8.87
CA LYS A 31 11.06 -16.03 -9.66
C LYS A 31 9.56 -16.09 -9.42
N ARG A 32 9.13 -16.06 -8.15
CA ARG A 32 7.70 -16.23 -7.80
C ARG A 32 6.90 -14.94 -7.84
N HIS A 33 7.51 -13.80 -7.51
CA HIS A 33 6.86 -12.50 -7.39
C HIS A 33 7.65 -11.42 -8.18
N PRO A 34 7.94 -11.63 -9.48
CA PRO A 34 8.85 -10.78 -10.25
C PRO A 34 8.44 -9.30 -10.24
N ALA A 35 7.13 -9.01 -10.36
CA ALA A 35 6.60 -7.65 -10.34
C ALA A 35 6.85 -6.94 -9.00
N ILE A 36 6.59 -7.62 -7.88
CA ILE A 36 6.80 -7.06 -6.53
C ILE A 36 8.29 -6.94 -6.21
N PHE A 37 9.11 -7.90 -6.65
CA PHE A 37 10.56 -7.83 -6.52
C PHE A 37 11.11 -6.59 -7.24
N ALA A 38 10.78 -6.43 -8.52
CA ALA A 38 11.24 -5.30 -9.32
C ALA A 38 10.75 -3.94 -8.77
N LEU A 39 9.48 -3.85 -8.39
CA LEU A 39 8.92 -2.65 -7.77
C LEU A 39 9.64 -2.29 -6.46
N LYS A 40 9.84 -3.28 -5.56
CA LYS A 40 10.55 -3.05 -4.30
C LYS A 40 11.99 -2.58 -4.55
N SER A 41 12.72 -3.22 -5.46
CA SER A 41 14.07 -2.80 -5.82
C SER A 41 14.12 -1.35 -6.33
N LEU A 42 13.17 -0.96 -7.18
CA LEU A 42 13.08 0.42 -7.68
C LEU A 42 12.76 1.41 -6.55
N LEU A 43 11.79 1.11 -5.68
CA LEU A 43 11.42 1.98 -4.56
C LEU A 43 12.60 2.18 -3.61
N LEU A 44 13.32 1.10 -3.24
CA LEU A 44 14.51 1.18 -2.40
C LEU A 44 15.60 2.03 -3.05
N GLN A 45 15.81 1.90 -4.36
CA GLN A 45 16.77 2.74 -5.09
C GLN A 45 16.35 4.22 -5.08
N LEU A 46 15.08 4.52 -5.37
CA LEU A 46 14.58 5.90 -5.39
C LEU A 46 14.65 6.56 -4.00
N ILE A 47 14.36 5.82 -2.93
CA ILE A 47 14.51 6.31 -1.54
C ILE A 47 15.98 6.59 -1.23
N ARG A 48 16.89 5.67 -1.57
CA ARG A 48 18.34 5.86 -1.36
C ARG A 48 18.89 7.08 -2.10
N MET A 49 18.33 7.40 -3.25
CA MET A 49 18.70 8.57 -4.04
C MET A 49 17.97 9.85 -3.60
N ASN A 50 17.07 9.77 -2.61
CA ASN A 50 16.16 10.85 -2.20
C ASN A 50 15.32 11.40 -3.38
N ARG A 51 14.81 10.49 -4.21
CA ARG A 51 14.03 10.78 -5.43
C ARG A 51 12.59 10.27 -5.37
N LEU A 52 12.17 9.70 -4.24
CA LEU A 52 10.78 9.30 -4.00
C LEU A 52 10.13 10.33 -3.08
N ALA A 53 9.18 11.10 -3.59
CA ALA A 53 8.43 12.08 -2.78
C ALA A 53 7.14 11.48 -2.20
N LEU A 54 6.51 10.56 -2.92
CA LEU A 54 5.21 9.98 -2.57
C LEU A 54 5.07 8.60 -3.20
N TYR A 55 4.51 7.65 -2.46
CA TYR A 55 4.13 6.34 -2.97
C TYR A 55 2.64 6.07 -2.69
N VAL A 56 1.87 5.74 -3.73
CA VAL A 56 0.45 5.39 -3.63
C VAL A 56 0.19 4.05 -4.32
N ASP A 57 -0.30 3.10 -3.54
CA ASP A 57 -0.73 1.77 -4.00
C ASP A 57 -2.25 1.77 -4.20
N PHE A 58 -2.71 1.69 -5.44
CA PHE A 58 -4.13 1.80 -5.80
C PHE A 58 -4.84 0.44 -5.73
N HIS A 59 -5.91 0.36 -4.93
CA HIS A 59 -6.73 -0.83 -4.73
C HIS A 59 -8.23 -0.50 -4.83
N ALA A 60 -9.02 -1.50 -5.23
CA ALA A 60 -10.47 -1.44 -5.08
C ALA A 60 -10.88 -2.03 -3.72
N HIS A 61 -11.85 -1.41 -3.06
CA HIS A 61 -12.40 -1.93 -1.82
C HIS A 61 -13.78 -2.57 -2.04
N ALA A 62 -13.93 -3.87 -1.74
CA ALA A 62 -15.16 -4.60 -2.04
C ALA A 62 -16.35 -4.20 -1.13
N ASN A 63 -16.10 -3.84 0.13
CA ASN A 63 -17.16 -3.67 1.13
C ASN A 63 -17.47 -2.21 1.49
N LYS A 64 -16.70 -1.24 1.01
CA LYS A 64 -16.77 0.16 1.44
C LYS A 64 -16.84 1.03 0.20
N ARG A 65 -17.83 1.91 0.14
CA ARG A 65 -18.04 2.84 -0.97
C ARG A 65 -17.19 4.10 -0.77
N GLY A 66 -16.87 4.74 -1.89
CA GLY A 66 -16.06 5.96 -1.94
C GLY A 66 -14.56 5.69 -1.95
N THR A 67 -13.80 6.76 -2.17
CA THR A 67 -12.33 6.73 -2.22
C THR A 67 -11.76 7.24 -0.92
N PHE A 68 -10.77 6.55 -0.34
CA PHE A 68 -10.17 6.92 0.95
C PHE A 68 -8.75 6.35 1.04
N LEU A 69 -7.92 6.91 1.92
CA LEU A 69 -6.55 6.44 2.11
C LEU A 69 -6.41 5.55 3.35
N TYR A 70 -5.57 4.52 3.23
CA TYR A 70 -4.90 3.91 4.37
C TYR A 70 -3.46 4.37 4.41
N GLY A 71 -3.07 4.98 5.53
CA GLY A 71 -1.68 5.29 5.83
C GLY A 71 -1.12 4.38 6.93
N ASN A 72 0.15 4.56 7.23
CA ASN A 72 0.81 3.91 8.36
C ASN A 72 0.48 4.62 9.66
N THR A 73 0.59 3.91 10.77
CA THR A 73 0.70 4.56 12.08
C THR A 73 2.13 5.07 12.23
N LEU A 74 2.29 6.34 12.62
CA LEU A 74 3.56 7.05 12.60
C LEU A 74 3.74 7.87 13.90
N PRO A 75 4.97 8.31 14.23
CA PRO A 75 5.18 9.31 15.26
C PRO A 75 4.38 10.59 14.99
N MET A 76 4.06 11.35 16.03
CA MET A 76 3.09 12.46 15.98
C MET A 76 3.30 13.44 14.82
N HIS A 77 4.54 13.89 14.58
CA HIS A 77 4.83 14.84 13.51
C HIS A 77 4.52 14.26 12.12
N SER A 78 5.11 13.12 11.78
CA SER A 78 4.88 12.45 10.49
C SER A 78 3.45 11.94 10.33
N LEU A 79 2.78 11.59 11.42
CA LEU A 79 1.35 11.27 11.39
C LEU A 79 0.51 12.50 11.01
N ALA A 80 0.81 13.66 11.58
CA ALA A 80 0.12 14.90 11.26
C ALA A 80 0.31 15.28 9.78
N GLU A 81 1.53 15.16 9.24
CA GLU A 81 1.80 15.35 7.80
C GLU A 81 1.04 14.34 6.94
N SER A 82 1.05 13.07 7.34
CA SER A 82 0.37 12.01 6.59
C SER A 82 -1.15 12.22 6.52
N VAL A 83 -1.75 12.64 7.64
CA VAL A 83 -3.18 12.98 7.73
C VAL A 83 -3.49 14.28 6.99
N LEU A 84 -2.60 15.27 7.05
CA LEU A 84 -2.74 16.54 6.33
C LEU A 84 -2.80 16.30 4.83
N TYR A 85 -1.95 15.43 4.27
CA TYR A 85 -2.03 15.05 2.85
C TYR A 85 -3.42 14.52 2.49
N ALA A 86 -3.97 13.58 3.25
CA ALA A 86 -5.32 13.05 3.01
C ALA A 86 -6.40 14.15 3.13
N LYS A 87 -6.23 15.10 4.06
CA LYS A 87 -7.14 16.24 4.20
C LYS A 87 -7.07 17.15 2.98
N LEU A 88 -5.88 17.46 2.49
CA LEU A 88 -5.68 18.25 1.27
C LEU A 88 -6.33 17.57 0.07
N VAL A 89 -6.15 16.26 -0.13
CA VAL A 89 -6.83 15.51 -1.21
C VAL A 89 -8.35 15.69 -1.13
N SER A 90 -8.93 15.63 0.08
CA SER A 90 -10.38 15.83 0.27
C SER A 90 -10.90 17.22 -0.08
N LEU A 91 -10.03 18.24 -0.04
CA LEU A 91 -10.38 19.61 -0.42
C LEU A 91 -10.35 19.82 -1.95
N HIS A 92 -9.62 18.97 -2.68
CA HIS A 92 -9.44 19.10 -4.13
C HIS A 92 -10.43 18.26 -4.93
N THR A 93 -11.16 17.34 -4.31
CA THR A 93 -12.16 16.52 -5.01
C THR A 93 -13.32 16.10 -4.11
N PRO A 94 -14.58 16.20 -4.58
CA PRO A 94 -15.73 15.73 -3.83
C PRO A 94 -15.83 14.19 -3.78
N TYR A 95 -15.03 13.47 -4.58
CA TYR A 95 -15.07 12.01 -4.66
C TYR A 95 -14.22 11.32 -3.57
N PHE A 96 -13.50 12.09 -2.75
CA PHE A 96 -12.64 11.58 -1.70
C PHE A 96 -13.28 11.73 -0.32
N ASN A 97 -13.42 10.61 0.40
CA ASN A 97 -14.02 10.54 1.71
C ASN A 97 -12.93 10.53 2.80
N PHE A 98 -12.60 11.73 3.31
CA PHE A 98 -11.58 11.89 4.36
C PHE A 98 -11.90 11.11 5.64
N THR A 99 -13.15 11.15 6.12
CA THR A 99 -13.54 10.46 7.36
C THR A 99 -13.45 8.93 7.25
N SER A 100 -13.36 8.42 6.01
CA SER A 100 -13.16 7.01 5.73
C SER A 100 -11.70 6.56 5.74
N CYS A 101 -10.75 7.48 5.82
CA CYS A 101 -9.32 7.16 5.88
C CYS A 101 -8.96 6.48 7.21
N ASN A 102 -7.88 5.67 7.20
CA ASN A 102 -7.45 4.94 8.39
C ASN A 102 -5.93 4.87 8.50
N PHE A 103 -5.41 5.43 9.60
CA PHE A 103 -3.98 5.50 9.96
C PHE A 103 -3.67 4.77 11.27
N SER A 104 -4.59 3.93 11.75
CA SER A 104 -4.45 3.25 13.03
C SER A 104 -3.45 2.10 12.94
N GLU A 105 -2.77 1.87 14.06
CA GLU A 105 -1.92 0.69 14.25
C GLU A 105 -2.70 -0.62 14.02
N SER A 106 -3.94 -0.68 14.53
CA SER A 106 -4.81 -1.84 14.35
C SER A 106 -5.05 -2.18 12.88
N ASN A 107 -5.17 -1.18 11.99
CA ASN A 107 -5.29 -1.42 10.55
C ASN A 107 -3.97 -1.83 9.91
N MET A 108 -2.84 -1.34 10.42
CA MET A 108 -1.50 -1.67 9.93
C MET A 108 -1.17 -3.15 10.16
N TYR A 109 -1.57 -3.72 11.30
CA TYR A 109 -1.28 -5.10 11.69
C TYR A 109 -2.47 -6.06 11.59
N ALA A 110 -3.62 -5.61 11.07
CA ALA A 110 -4.79 -6.48 10.92
C ALA A 110 -4.48 -7.73 10.08
N VAL A 111 -4.97 -8.88 10.52
CA VAL A 111 -4.85 -10.15 9.81
C VAL A 111 -6.04 -10.30 8.85
N GLY A 112 -5.75 -10.57 7.58
CA GLY A 112 -6.77 -10.81 6.58
C GLY A 112 -7.43 -12.18 6.72
N LYS A 113 -8.55 -12.40 6.02
CA LYS A 113 -9.29 -13.69 6.02
C LYS A 113 -8.44 -14.89 5.62
N ALA A 114 -7.39 -14.68 4.83
CA ALA A 114 -6.44 -15.71 4.41
C ALA A 114 -5.27 -15.94 5.39
N GLY A 115 -5.37 -15.43 6.63
CA GLY A 115 -4.34 -15.59 7.67
C GLY A 115 -3.09 -14.72 7.50
N LYS A 116 -2.97 -13.98 6.39
CA LYS A 116 -1.82 -13.08 6.14
C LYS A 116 -2.07 -11.68 6.70
N GLY A 117 -1.13 -11.20 7.51
CA GLY A 117 -1.13 -9.85 8.08
C GLY A 117 -0.96 -8.74 7.05
N LYS A 118 -1.59 -7.59 7.31
CA LYS A 118 -1.41 -6.36 6.53
C LYS A 118 -0.03 -5.72 6.73
N ASP A 119 0.75 -6.19 7.70
CA ASP A 119 2.15 -5.82 7.93
C ASP A 119 3.07 -6.23 6.77
N GLN A 120 2.59 -7.08 5.87
CA GLN A 120 3.27 -7.50 4.64
C GLN A 120 2.80 -6.72 3.40
N SER A 121 1.97 -5.68 3.57
CA SER A 121 1.56 -4.80 2.48
C SER A 121 2.66 -3.82 2.10
N SER A 122 2.54 -3.29 0.89
CA SER A 122 3.49 -2.35 0.27
C SER A 122 3.89 -1.19 1.21
N ARG A 123 2.91 -0.38 1.64
CA ARG A 123 3.14 0.81 2.48
C ARG A 123 3.78 0.48 3.83
N VAL A 124 3.42 -0.66 4.43
CA VAL A 124 3.89 -1.03 5.76
C VAL A 124 5.32 -1.51 5.68
N VAL A 125 5.62 -2.42 4.74
CA VAL A 125 6.98 -2.92 4.55
C VAL A 125 7.92 -1.79 4.16
N LEU A 126 7.48 -0.88 3.28
CA LEU A 126 8.30 0.27 2.87
C LEU A 126 8.70 1.13 4.07
N TYR A 127 7.75 1.46 4.95
CA TYR A 127 8.02 2.22 6.17
C TYR A 127 8.90 1.44 7.16
N LEU A 128 8.60 0.18 7.43
CA LEU A 128 9.36 -0.62 8.40
C LEU A 128 10.83 -0.84 7.98
N GLU A 129 11.10 -0.95 6.67
CA GLU A 129 12.46 -1.21 6.17
C GLU A 129 13.28 0.06 5.90
N THR A 130 12.62 1.20 5.64
CA THR A 130 13.32 2.42 5.18
C THR A 130 13.03 3.68 5.99
N GLY A 131 12.00 3.66 6.84
CA GLY A 131 11.49 4.85 7.49
C GLY A 131 10.69 5.78 6.59
N PHE A 132 10.47 5.44 5.31
CA PHE A 132 9.71 6.28 4.38
C PHE A 132 8.23 6.41 4.80
N THR A 133 7.78 7.64 5.05
CA THR A 133 6.51 7.97 5.68
C THR A 133 5.36 8.21 4.69
N ASP A 134 5.66 8.78 3.52
CA ASP A 134 4.68 9.22 2.52
C ASP A 134 4.20 8.08 1.63
N ALA A 135 3.75 7.00 2.26
CA ALA A 135 3.29 5.77 1.64
C ALA A 135 1.83 5.48 1.99
N TYR A 136 0.98 5.35 0.97
CA TYR A 136 -0.45 5.19 1.13
C TYR A 136 -1.01 4.04 0.28
N THR A 137 -2.12 3.48 0.73
CA THR A 137 -3.02 2.68 -0.12
C THR A 137 -4.28 3.49 -0.37
N LEU A 138 -4.68 3.69 -1.63
CA LEU A 138 -5.92 4.34 -2.03
C LEU A 138 -6.94 3.32 -2.52
#